data_AF-A0A3L7XWS7-F1
#
_entry.id   AF-A0A3L7XWS7-F1
#
_cell.length_a   1.000
_cell.length_b   1.000
_cell.length_c   1.000
_cell.angle_alpha   90.00
_cell.angle_beta   90.00
_cell.angle_gamma   90.00
#
_symmetry.space_group_name_H-M   'P 1'
#
loop_
_entity.id
_entity.type
_entity.pdbx_description
1 polymer ?
#
loop_
_entity_poly.entity_id
_entity_poly.type
_entity_poly.pdbx_seq_one_letter_code
_entity_poly.pdbx_strand_id
1 'polypeptide(L)'
;GRKLQEALGQRPQVGIITGILPGTDGVQRMSKSTGNHIPVATTAEDMFGKLMSVPDTALGVYMRLVTRWSPAAVQVVEERIASGALHPRDGKMQIAHEITAVFYGAEGAAQGQAHFERVFQRRELPDDMPLFAAVAGAKLVDFVVSAGLVPTKSEARRLIKQGGIKLGGVAVADTEMLLQITEATVIQVGKRKFARLTP
;
A
#
# COMPACT_ATOMS: atom_id res chain seq x y z
N GLY A 1 -0.74 36.23 -17.49
CA GLY A 1 -1.27 37.09 -16.41
C GLY A 1 -0.43 38.34 -16.23
N ARG A 2 0.71 38.25 -15.52
CA ARG A 2 1.57 39.39 -15.15
C ARG A 2 1.88 40.40 -16.26
N LYS A 3 2.52 39.97 -17.36
CA LYS A 3 2.90 40.86 -18.48
C LYS A 3 1.69 41.54 -19.16
N LEU A 4 0.55 40.86 -19.19
CA LEU A 4 -0.68 41.40 -19.78
C LEU A 4 -1.29 42.49 -18.90
N GLN A 5 -1.32 42.29 -17.57
CA GLN A 5 -1.81 43.31 -16.64
C GLN A 5 -0.94 44.57 -16.67
N GLU A 6 0.38 44.40 -16.73
CA GLU A 6 1.32 45.51 -16.86
C GLU A 6 1.10 46.29 -18.16
N ALA A 7 0.94 45.60 -19.29
CA ALA A 7 0.64 46.22 -20.58
C ALA A 7 -0.71 46.98 -20.61
N LEU A 8 -1.64 46.64 -19.71
CA LEU A 8 -2.94 47.30 -19.56
C LEU A 8 -2.97 48.34 -18.44
N GLY A 9 -1.82 48.74 -17.88
CA GLY A 9 -1.72 49.74 -16.82
C GLY A 9 -2.27 49.26 -15.46
N GLN A 10 -2.47 47.96 -15.28
CA GLN A 10 -2.95 47.36 -14.03
C GLN A 10 -1.77 46.91 -13.16
N ARG A 11 -2.02 46.75 -11.85
CA ARG A 11 -1.02 46.19 -10.92
C ARG A 11 -0.68 44.76 -11.35
N PRO A 12 0.61 44.40 -11.54
CA PRO A 12 0.99 43.07 -12.01
C PRO A 12 0.74 41.96 -10.97
N GLN A 13 0.37 40.76 -11.44
CA GLN A 13 0.24 39.57 -10.59
C GLN A 13 1.60 39.11 -10.02
N VAL A 14 1.57 38.65 -8.76
CA VAL A 14 2.67 37.91 -8.13
C VAL A 14 2.36 36.41 -8.23
N GLY A 15 3.29 35.65 -8.80
CA GLY A 15 3.21 34.19 -8.84
C GLY A 15 3.91 33.60 -7.62
N ILE A 16 3.22 32.75 -6.88
CA ILE A 16 3.80 31.94 -5.80
C ILE A 16 3.78 30.49 -6.29
N ILE A 17 4.94 29.84 -6.27
CA ILE A 17 5.11 28.46 -6.73
C ILE A 17 5.49 27.61 -5.52
N THR A 18 4.79 26.51 -5.32
CA THR A 18 5.05 25.55 -4.25
C THR A 18 5.81 24.33 -4.77
N GLY A 19 6.24 23.45 -3.86
CA GLY A 19 6.79 22.16 -4.22
C GLY A 19 5.82 21.28 -5.01
N ILE A 20 6.36 20.29 -5.72
CA ILE A 20 5.58 19.30 -6.45
C ILE A 20 5.43 18.04 -5.60
N LEU A 21 4.20 17.54 -5.48
CA LEU A 21 3.92 16.33 -4.73
C LEU A 21 4.20 15.08 -5.60
N PRO A 22 5.06 14.15 -5.15
CA PRO A 22 5.23 12.88 -5.84
C PRO A 22 3.99 12.00 -5.63
N GLY A 23 3.73 11.09 -6.58
CA GLY A 23 2.66 10.12 -6.46
C GLY A 23 2.95 9.01 -5.44
N THR A 24 2.15 7.95 -5.48
CA THR A 24 2.31 6.76 -4.63
C THR A 24 3.60 5.97 -4.90
N ASP A 25 4.32 6.26 -5.98
CA ASP A 25 5.67 5.72 -6.23
C ASP A 25 6.79 6.52 -5.51
N GLY A 26 6.48 7.71 -4.97
CA GLY A 26 7.41 8.53 -4.21
C GLY A 26 8.45 9.30 -5.03
N VAL A 27 8.47 9.17 -6.35
CA VAL A 27 9.50 9.75 -7.23
C VAL A 27 8.89 10.67 -8.28
N GLN A 28 7.98 10.13 -9.09
CA GLN A 28 7.36 10.84 -10.19
C GLN A 28 6.26 11.76 -9.68
N ARG A 29 6.06 12.89 -10.37
CA ARG A 29 4.94 13.79 -10.07
C ARG A 29 3.63 12.99 -10.09
N MET A 30 2.72 13.36 -9.20
CA MET A 30 1.41 12.75 -9.16
C MET A 30 0.63 13.00 -10.46
N SER A 31 0.08 11.94 -11.07
CA SER A 31 -0.75 12.02 -12.28
C SER A 31 -1.78 10.89 -12.34
N LYS A 32 -2.95 11.20 -12.89
CA LYS A 32 -3.99 10.20 -13.18
C LYS A 32 -3.51 9.19 -14.23
N SER A 33 -2.82 9.66 -15.27
CA SER A 33 -2.39 8.84 -16.42
C SER A 33 -1.36 7.78 -16.05
N THR A 34 -0.51 8.03 -15.04
CA THR A 34 0.51 7.09 -14.56
C THR A 34 -0.03 6.16 -13.48
N GLY A 35 -1.27 6.35 -13.03
CA GLY A 35 -1.89 5.56 -11.97
C GLY A 35 -1.31 5.79 -10.56
N ASN A 36 -0.37 6.73 -10.39
CA ASN A 36 0.29 7.01 -9.11
C ASN A 36 -0.43 8.07 -8.26
N HIS A 37 -1.66 8.42 -8.60
CA HIS A 37 -2.40 9.48 -7.92
C HIS A 37 -3.20 9.01 -6.71
N ILE A 38 -3.38 9.94 -5.78
CA ILE A 38 -4.30 9.83 -4.66
C ILE A 38 -5.52 10.68 -5.01
N PRO A 39 -6.66 10.08 -5.41
CA PRO A 39 -7.84 10.85 -5.76
C PRO A 39 -8.42 11.54 -4.52
N VAL A 40 -8.90 12.77 -4.69
CA VAL A 40 -9.68 13.48 -3.66
C VAL A 40 -11.15 13.04 -3.68
N ALA A 41 -11.71 12.83 -4.88
CA ALA A 41 -13.07 12.33 -5.06
C ALA A 41 -13.09 10.78 -4.99
N THR A 42 -12.86 10.24 -3.80
CA THR A 42 -12.91 8.79 -3.50
C THR A 42 -13.57 8.55 -2.13
N THR A 43 -13.38 7.39 -1.50
CA THR A 43 -13.78 7.15 -0.10
C THR A 43 -12.62 7.41 0.87
N ALA A 44 -12.94 7.65 2.15
CA ALA A 44 -11.91 7.85 3.16
C ALA A 44 -10.96 6.65 3.28
N GLU A 45 -11.49 5.42 3.13
CA GLU A 45 -10.71 4.17 3.16
C GLU A 45 -9.73 4.07 1.98
N ASP A 46 -10.17 4.39 0.76
CA ASP A 46 -9.29 4.33 -0.42
C ASP A 46 -8.20 5.41 -0.36
N MET A 47 -8.56 6.64 0.05
CA MET A 47 -7.56 7.70 0.26
C MET A 47 -6.54 7.29 1.32
N PHE A 48 -7.01 6.80 2.48
CA PHE A 48 -6.13 6.38 3.57
C PHE A 48 -5.22 5.22 3.13
N GLY A 49 -5.76 4.20 2.46
CA GLY A 49 -4.97 3.09 1.93
C GLY A 49 -3.91 3.52 0.92
N LYS A 50 -4.23 4.46 0.03
CA LYS A 50 -3.26 5.01 -0.93
C LYS A 50 -2.17 5.84 -0.23
N LEU A 51 -2.52 6.64 0.77
CA LEU A 51 -1.53 7.37 1.59
C LEU A 51 -0.59 6.42 2.31
N MET A 52 -1.12 5.31 2.84
CA MET A 52 -0.30 4.26 3.46
C MET A 52 0.65 3.55 2.48
N SER A 53 0.39 3.61 1.17
CA SER A 53 1.25 3.04 0.13
C SER A 53 2.42 3.95 -0.29
N VAL A 54 2.42 5.22 0.12
CA VAL A 54 3.48 6.19 -0.18
C VAL A 54 4.79 5.75 0.49
N PRO A 55 5.94 5.73 -0.20
CA PRO A 55 7.23 5.37 0.38
C PRO A 55 7.68 6.32 1.49
N ASP A 56 8.42 5.80 2.47
CA ASP A 56 8.89 6.59 3.62
C ASP A 56 9.76 7.79 3.20
N THR A 57 10.50 7.64 2.09
CA THR A 57 11.33 8.69 1.49
C THR A 57 10.52 9.91 1.03
N ALA A 58 9.22 9.76 0.76
CA ALA A 58 8.34 10.85 0.33
C ALA A 58 7.55 11.48 1.50
N LEU A 59 7.56 10.89 2.71
CA LEU A 59 6.73 11.36 3.82
C LEU A 59 7.03 12.80 4.23
N GLY A 60 8.29 13.22 4.21
CA GLY A 60 8.67 14.61 4.50
C GLY A 60 8.01 15.62 3.55
N VAL A 61 7.93 15.28 2.26
CA VAL A 61 7.27 16.13 1.26
C VAL A 61 5.77 16.19 1.51
N TYR A 62 5.14 15.07 1.86
CA TYR A 62 3.72 15.01 2.18
C TYR A 62 3.39 15.83 3.45
N MET A 63 4.18 15.66 4.52
CA MET A 63 4.03 16.44 5.74
C MET A 63 4.03 17.94 5.46
N ARG A 64 4.99 18.42 4.66
CA ARG A 64 5.13 19.86 4.36
C ARG A 64 4.08 20.42 3.42
N LEU A 65 3.63 19.64 2.44
CA LEU A 65 2.79 20.17 1.35
C LEU A 65 1.30 19.93 1.53
N VAL A 66 0.88 18.89 2.26
CA VAL A 66 -0.53 18.47 2.31
C VAL A 66 -1.09 18.25 3.71
N THR A 67 -0.35 18.56 4.77
CA THR A 67 -0.89 18.57 6.14
C THR A 67 -1.11 19.99 6.64
N ARG A 68 -1.89 20.17 7.70
CA ARG A 68 -2.05 21.46 8.39
C ARG A 68 -0.96 21.70 9.45
N TRP A 69 0.08 20.87 9.49
CA TRP A 69 1.13 20.96 10.50
C TRP A 69 2.03 22.17 10.27
N SER A 70 2.47 22.79 11.37
CA SER A 70 3.49 23.83 11.30
C SER A 70 4.87 23.24 10.97
N PRO A 71 5.81 24.03 10.44
CA PRO A 71 7.18 23.56 10.19
C PRO A 71 7.83 22.94 11.43
N ALA A 72 7.58 23.49 12.62
CA ALA A 72 8.08 22.96 13.89
C ALA A 72 7.46 21.58 14.22
N ALA A 73 6.16 21.39 13.99
CA ALA A 73 5.50 20.11 14.21
C ALA A 73 6.03 19.03 13.24
N VAL A 74 6.26 19.38 11.97
CA VAL A 74 6.90 18.48 10.99
C VAL A 74 8.29 18.06 11.46
N GLN A 75 9.11 19.01 11.92
CA GLN A 75 10.47 18.73 12.40
C GLN A 75 10.46 17.74 13.58
N VAL A 76 9.55 17.94 14.56
CA VAL A 76 9.41 17.01 15.70
C VAL A 76 9.09 15.59 15.23
N VAL A 77 8.21 15.42 14.24
CA VAL A 77 7.88 14.09 13.71
C VAL A 77 9.08 13.47 13.00
N GLU A 78 9.79 14.23 12.17
CA GLU A 78 10.99 13.76 11.47
C GLU A 78 12.10 13.32 12.45
N GLU A 79 12.36 14.10 13.50
CA GLU A 79 13.34 13.78 14.54
C GLU A 79 12.96 12.52 15.34
N ARG A 80 11.67 12.35 15.66
CA ARG A 80 11.18 11.15 16.36
C ARG A 80 11.30 9.90 15.49
N ILE A 81 11.08 10.00 14.18
CA ILE A 81 11.29 8.89 13.25
C ILE A 81 12.78 8.56 13.15
N ALA A 82 13.64 9.57 12.99
CA ALA A 82 15.09 9.39 12.85
C ALA A 82 15.75 8.80 14.11
N SER A 83 15.27 9.19 15.30
CA SER A 83 15.75 8.66 16.59
C SER A 83 15.18 7.28 16.94
N GLY A 84 14.20 6.76 16.19
CA GLY A 84 13.50 5.52 16.50
C GLY A 84 12.47 5.63 17.62
N ALA A 85 12.25 6.83 18.18
CA ALA A 85 11.21 7.11 19.18
C ALA A 85 9.78 7.04 18.60
N LEU A 86 9.65 7.08 17.28
CA LEU A 86 8.42 6.82 16.54
C LEU A 86 8.72 5.86 15.39
N HIS A 87 8.01 4.74 15.32
CA HIS A 87 8.18 3.82 14.21
C HIS A 87 7.70 4.48 12.90
N PRO A 88 8.43 4.37 11.76
CA PRO A 88 8.07 5.04 10.50
C PRO A 88 6.63 4.76 10.04
N ARG A 89 6.16 3.52 10.25
CA ARG A 89 4.76 3.12 10.00
C ARG A 89 3.76 3.99 10.77
N ASP A 90 4.01 4.23 12.06
CA ASP A 90 3.09 4.95 12.93
C ASP A 90 3.08 6.44 12.57
N GLY A 91 4.26 6.98 12.23
CA GLY A 91 4.36 8.32 11.62
C GLY A 91 3.55 8.43 10.32
N LYS A 92 3.64 7.42 9.44
CA LYS A 92 2.82 7.37 8.21
C LYS A 92 1.32 7.30 8.50
N MET A 93 0.90 6.54 9.52
CA MET A 93 -0.51 6.49 9.93
C MET A 93 -1.00 7.85 10.43
N GLN A 94 -0.18 8.59 11.19
CA GLN A 94 -0.52 9.96 11.62
C GLN A 94 -0.68 10.90 10.42
N ILE A 95 0.23 10.81 9.45
CA ILE A 95 0.17 11.63 8.23
C ILE A 95 -1.06 11.26 7.39
N ALA A 96 -1.33 9.97 7.21
CA ALA A 96 -2.51 9.50 6.46
C ALA A 96 -3.81 9.98 7.12
N HIS A 97 -3.90 9.86 8.45
CA HIS A 97 -5.03 10.35 9.23
C HIS A 97 -5.23 11.85 9.04
N GLU A 98 -4.17 12.65 9.20
CA GLU A 98 -4.24 14.10 9.05
C GLU A 98 -4.70 14.52 7.66
N ILE A 99 -4.15 13.92 6.60
CA ILE A 99 -4.53 14.25 5.22
C ILE A 99 -5.98 13.82 4.93
N THR A 100 -6.38 12.61 5.34
CA THR A 100 -7.76 12.14 5.17
C THR A 100 -8.74 13.04 5.95
N ALA A 101 -8.36 13.54 7.12
CA ALA A 101 -9.19 14.43 7.93
C ALA A 101 -9.43 15.80 7.26
N VAL A 102 -8.53 16.26 6.40
CA VAL A 102 -8.74 17.50 5.61
C VAL A 102 -9.95 17.37 4.68
N PHE A 103 -10.18 16.18 4.11
CA PHE A 103 -11.23 15.96 3.10
C PHE A 103 -12.48 15.29 3.64
N TYR A 104 -12.37 14.41 4.63
CA TYR A 104 -13.48 13.62 5.17
C TYR A 104 -13.76 13.88 6.66
N GLY A 105 -13.12 14.88 7.25
CA GLY A 105 -13.25 15.18 8.67
C GLY A 105 -12.64 14.11 9.59
N ALA A 106 -12.70 14.36 10.90
CA ALA A 106 -12.12 13.47 11.90
C ALA A 106 -12.76 12.06 11.88
N GLU A 107 -14.07 11.99 11.71
CA GLU A 107 -14.80 10.71 11.66
C GLU A 107 -14.40 9.87 10.44
N GLY A 108 -14.32 10.48 9.25
CA GLY A 108 -13.90 9.79 8.04
C GLY A 108 -12.45 9.30 8.13
N ALA A 109 -11.55 10.10 8.71
CA ALA A 109 -10.16 9.68 8.95
C ALA A 109 -10.07 8.51 9.94
N ALA A 110 -10.84 8.53 11.02
CA ALA A 110 -10.92 7.44 11.99
C ALA A 110 -11.48 6.16 11.34
N GLN A 111 -12.52 6.28 10.51
CA GLN A 111 -13.08 5.16 9.75
C GLN A 111 -12.05 4.58 8.76
N GLY A 112 -11.36 5.42 8.00
CA GLY A 112 -10.32 5.01 7.06
C GLY A 112 -9.17 4.29 7.77
N GLN A 113 -8.73 4.82 8.92
CA GLN A 113 -7.71 4.19 9.75
C GLN A 113 -8.18 2.84 10.29
N ALA A 114 -9.36 2.76 10.90
CA ALA A 114 -9.90 1.51 11.44
C ALA A 114 -10.09 0.46 10.34
N HIS A 115 -10.53 0.87 9.15
CA HIS A 115 -10.61 0.00 7.99
C HIS A 115 -9.23 -0.51 7.58
N PHE A 116 -8.23 0.37 7.49
CA PHE A 116 -6.86 -0.01 7.16
C PHE A 116 -6.27 -0.97 8.20
N GLU A 117 -6.47 -0.71 9.50
CA GLU A 117 -6.03 -1.59 10.57
C GLU A 117 -6.73 -2.95 10.50
N ARG A 118 -8.04 -2.99 10.26
CA ARG A 118 -8.77 -4.25 10.05
C ARG A 118 -8.21 -5.03 8.87
N VAL A 119 -8.04 -4.39 7.70
CA VAL A 119 -7.61 -5.08 6.47
C VAL A 119 -6.14 -5.46 6.49
N PHE A 120 -5.26 -4.60 7.02
CA PHE A 120 -3.80 -4.77 6.93
C PHE A 120 -3.12 -5.17 8.24
N GLN A 121 -3.72 -4.88 9.39
CA GLN A 121 -3.14 -5.18 10.71
C GLN A 121 -3.73 -6.47 11.31
N ARG A 122 -4.96 -6.90 10.92
CA ARG A 122 -5.57 -8.17 11.39
C ARG A 122 -5.25 -9.42 10.58
N ARG A 123 -4.43 -9.38 9.53
CA ARG A 123 -4.06 -10.57 8.72
C ARG A 123 -5.27 -11.43 8.29
N GLU A 124 -6.47 -10.87 8.19
CA GLU A 124 -7.59 -11.60 7.62
C GLU A 124 -7.36 -11.63 6.11
N LEU A 125 -6.96 -12.83 5.69
CA LEU A 125 -6.94 -13.27 4.32
C LEU A 125 -8.18 -12.73 3.57
N PRO A 126 -8.07 -12.35 2.28
CA PRO A 126 -9.22 -11.86 1.53
C PRO A 126 -10.45 -12.77 1.75
N ASP A 127 -11.61 -12.20 2.10
CA ASP A 127 -12.84 -12.98 2.31
C ASP A 127 -13.22 -13.79 1.05
N ASP A 128 -12.91 -13.24 -0.12
CA ASP A 128 -13.05 -13.88 -1.43
C ASP A 128 -11.70 -14.46 -1.88
N MET A 129 -11.41 -15.69 -1.43
CA MET A 129 -10.31 -16.50 -1.95
C MET A 129 -10.86 -17.59 -2.87
N PRO A 130 -10.26 -17.80 -4.05
CA PRO A 130 -10.54 -18.96 -4.86
C PRO A 130 -10.37 -20.25 -4.05
N LEU A 131 -11.40 -21.10 -4.06
CA LEU A 131 -11.41 -22.39 -3.39
C LEU A 131 -10.92 -23.47 -4.35
N PHE A 132 -9.93 -24.25 -3.93
CA PHE A 132 -9.43 -25.38 -4.69
C PHE A 132 -9.40 -26.64 -3.83
N ALA A 133 -9.82 -27.76 -4.41
CA ALA A 133 -9.64 -29.07 -3.80
C ALA A 133 -8.16 -29.49 -3.93
N ALA A 134 -7.53 -29.81 -2.81
CA ALA A 134 -6.16 -30.32 -2.78
C ALA A 134 -6.18 -31.82 -3.05
N VAL A 135 -5.57 -32.23 -4.17
CA VAL A 135 -5.38 -33.66 -4.44
C VAL A 135 -4.22 -34.17 -3.58
N ALA A 136 -4.51 -35.07 -2.64
CA ALA A 136 -3.50 -35.69 -1.80
C ALA A 136 -2.41 -36.35 -2.65
N GLY A 137 -1.14 -36.06 -2.34
CA GLY A 137 0.01 -36.59 -3.09
C GLY A 137 0.35 -35.82 -4.38
N ALA A 138 -0.39 -34.76 -4.75
CA ALA A 138 0.01 -33.89 -5.84
C ALA A 138 1.20 -33.00 -5.43
N LYS A 139 2.10 -32.71 -6.38
CA LYS A 139 3.20 -31.76 -6.14
C LYS A 139 2.66 -30.35 -6.00
N LEU A 140 3.14 -29.60 -5.01
CA LEU A 140 2.78 -28.20 -4.80
C LEU A 140 3.00 -27.34 -6.05
N VAL A 141 4.11 -27.57 -6.76
CA VAL A 141 4.46 -26.88 -8.01
C VAL A 141 3.42 -27.10 -9.11
N ASP A 142 2.90 -28.32 -9.23
CA ASP A 142 1.90 -28.65 -10.25
C ASP A 142 0.55 -28.04 -9.88
N PHE A 143 0.20 -28.08 -8.59
CA PHE A 143 -0.99 -27.45 -8.06
C PHE A 143 -1.04 -25.94 -8.35
N VAL A 144 -0.01 -25.17 -7.97
CA VAL A 144 -0.04 -23.70 -8.12
C VAL A 144 -0.11 -23.24 -9.58
N VAL A 145 0.38 -24.05 -10.52
CA VAL A 145 0.25 -23.80 -11.96
C VAL A 145 -1.16 -24.13 -12.43
N SER A 146 -1.68 -25.31 -12.05
CA SER A 146 -3.04 -25.73 -12.42
C SER A 146 -4.13 -24.80 -11.87
N ALA A 147 -3.90 -24.23 -10.69
CA ALA A 147 -4.76 -23.24 -10.05
C ALA A 147 -4.62 -21.82 -10.64
N GLY A 148 -3.77 -21.63 -11.65
CA GLY A 148 -3.53 -20.32 -12.29
C GLY A 148 -2.83 -19.30 -11.39
N LEU A 149 -2.31 -19.71 -10.22
CA LEU A 149 -1.63 -18.82 -9.28
C LEU A 149 -0.28 -18.36 -9.83
N VAL A 150 0.37 -19.19 -10.65
CA VAL A 150 1.59 -18.88 -11.39
C VAL A 150 1.50 -19.42 -12.82
N PRO A 151 2.10 -18.74 -13.82
CA PRO A 151 1.98 -19.14 -15.22
C PRO A 151 2.83 -20.37 -15.57
N THR A 152 3.93 -20.65 -14.85
CA THR A 152 4.83 -21.76 -15.19
C THR A 152 5.39 -22.49 -13.96
N LYS A 153 5.72 -23.78 -14.13
CA LYS A 153 6.38 -24.59 -13.08
C LYS A 153 7.76 -24.04 -12.69
N SER A 154 8.48 -23.44 -13.64
CA SER A 154 9.78 -22.81 -13.38
C SER A 154 9.64 -21.58 -12.47
N GLU A 155 8.58 -20.79 -12.66
CA GLU A 155 8.29 -19.65 -11.77
C GLU A 155 7.88 -20.12 -10.38
N ALA A 156 7.06 -21.18 -10.28
CA ALA A 156 6.71 -21.78 -9.00
C ALA A 156 7.95 -22.19 -8.19
N ARG A 157 8.88 -22.93 -8.81
CA ARG A 157 10.12 -23.36 -8.15
C ARG A 157 11.01 -22.19 -7.74
N ARG A 158 11.09 -21.15 -8.57
CA ARG A 158 11.83 -19.92 -8.23
C ARG A 158 11.23 -19.23 -7.00
N LEU A 159 9.90 -19.11 -6.94
CA LEU A 159 9.22 -18.50 -5.81
C LEU A 159 9.39 -19.32 -4.53
N ILE A 160 9.34 -20.65 -4.59
CA ILE A 160 9.63 -21.53 -3.44
C ILE A 160 11.04 -21.25 -2.91
N LYS A 161 12.06 -21.28 -3.78
CA LYS A 161 13.46 -21.00 -3.40
C LYS A 161 13.67 -19.62 -2.79
N GLN A 162 12.81 -18.65 -3.13
CA GLN A 162 12.86 -17.27 -2.62
C GLN A 162 11.97 -17.06 -1.38
N GLY A 163 11.33 -18.11 -0.84
CA GLY A 163 10.38 -18.00 0.27
C GLY A 163 9.09 -17.28 -0.09
N GLY A 164 8.79 -17.19 -1.39
CA GLY A 164 7.63 -16.51 -1.96
C GLY A 164 6.36 -17.34 -1.98
N ILE A 165 6.39 -18.63 -1.64
CA ILE A 165 5.19 -19.46 -1.46
C ILE A 165 5.07 -19.86 0.00
N LYS A 166 3.89 -19.64 0.60
CA LYS A 166 3.59 -20.00 1.98
C LYS A 166 2.33 -20.85 2.06
N LEU A 167 2.33 -21.86 2.94
CA LEU A 167 1.17 -22.66 3.32
C LEU A 167 0.88 -22.43 4.80
N GLY A 168 -0.35 -22.06 5.15
CA GLY A 168 -0.72 -21.75 6.53
C GLY A 168 0.13 -20.63 7.16
N GLY A 169 0.70 -19.74 6.33
CA GLY A 169 1.63 -18.69 6.76
C GLY A 169 3.10 -19.11 6.89
N VAL A 170 3.43 -20.40 6.71
CA VAL A 170 4.80 -20.93 6.76
C VAL A 170 5.38 -21.01 5.36
N ALA A 171 6.60 -20.51 5.17
CA ALA A 171 7.28 -20.56 3.87
C ALA A 171 7.65 -21.99 3.48
N VAL A 172 7.32 -22.38 2.25
CA VAL A 172 7.71 -23.67 1.70
C VAL A 172 9.11 -23.55 1.11
N ALA A 173 10.02 -24.44 1.50
CA ALA A 173 11.39 -24.50 0.99
C ALA A 173 11.61 -25.64 -0.02
N ASP A 174 10.80 -26.70 0.05
CA ASP A 174 10.95 -27.88 -0.79
C ASP A 174 10.15 -27.74 -2.10
N THR A 175 10.86 -27.79 -3.24
CA THR A 175 10.26 -27.72 -4.57
C THR A 175 9.58 -29.02 -4.99
N GLU A 176 9.87 -30.12 -4.31
CA GLU A 176 9.28 -31.44 -4.54
C GLU A 176 8.21 -31.80 -3.50
N MET A 177 7.82 -30.83 -2.65
CA MET A 177 6.78 -31.01 -1.64
C MET A 177 5.49 -31.57 -2.23
N LEU A 178 5.01 -32.66 -1.62
CA LEU A 178 3.70 -33.23 -1.89
C LEU A 178 2.66 -32.61 -0.96
N LEU A 179 1.49 -32.27 -1.51
CA LEU A 179 0.37 -31.76 -0.73
C LEU A 179 -0.22 -32.89 0.12
N GLN A 180 -0.19 -32.67 1.43
CA GLN A 180 -0.89 -33.47 2.43
C GLN A 180 -1.70 -32.50 3.30
N ILE A 181 -2.90 -32.16 2.82
CA ILE A 181 -3.79 -31.20 3.46
C ILE A 181 -4.87 -32.01 4.18
N THR A 182 -4.86 -32.01 5.51
CA THR A 182 -5.87 -32.71 6.35
C THR A 182 -6.99 -31.79 6.82
N GLU A 183 -6.79 -30.47 6.71
CA GLU A 183 -7.73 -29.43 7.10
C GLU A 183 -7.63 -28.23 6.14
N ALA A 184 -8.68 -27.39 6.10
CA ALA A 184 -8.70 -26.27 5.18
C ALA A 184 -7.51 -25.30 5.44
N THR A 185 -6.63 -25.16 4.45
CA THR A 185 -5.36 -24.43 4.59
C THR A 185 -5.25 -23.35 3.53
N VAL A 186 -4.69 -22.20 3.88
CA VAL A 186 -4.46 -21.13 2.90
C VAL A 186 -3.07 -21.20 2.28
N ILE A 187 -3.05 -21.09 0.95
CA ILE A 187 -1.83 -20.91 0.18
C ILE A 187 -1.68 -19.44 -0.21
N GLN A 188 -0.50 -18.89 0.06
CA GLN A 188 -0.09 -17.55 -0.35
C GLN A 188 1.04 -17.66 -1.37
N VAL A 189 0.87 -17.00 -2.52
CA VAL A 189 1.88 -16.88 -3.58
C VAL A 189 2.25 -15.40 -3.76
N GLY A 190 3.47 -15.06 -3.40
CA GLY A 190 3.96 -13.69 -3.37
C GLY A 190 3.22 -12.84 -2.34
N LYS A 191 3.11 -11.53 -2.59
CA LYS A 191 2.48 -10.58 -1.65
C LYS A 191 0.96 -10.45 -1.81
N ARG A 192 0.39 -10.91 -2.93
CA ARG A 192 -0.96 -10.52 -3.37
C ARG A 192 -1.87 -11.67 -3.82
N LYS A 193 -1.36 -12.87 -4.08
CA LYS A 193 -2.19 -13.99 -4.52
C LYS A 193 -2.42 -14.94 -3.35
N PHE A 194 -3.69 -15.18 -3.04
CA PHE A 194 -4.14 -16.05 -1.95
C PHE A 194 -5.19 -17.02 -2.49
N ALA A 195 -5.19 -18.25 -2.01
CA ALA A 195 -6.24 -19.23 -2.30
C ALA A 195 -6.47 -20.15 -1.11
N ARG A 196 -7.67 -20.71 -0.99
CA ARG A 196 -8.02 -21.66 0.07
C ARG A 196 -8.01 -23.08 -0.48
N LEU A 197 -7.28 -23.96 0.19
CA LEU A 197 -7.20 -25.39 -0.09
C LEU A 197 -8.16 -26.13 0.84
N THR A 198 -8.99 -27.01 0.30
CA THR A 198 -9.76 -27.99 1.07
C THR A 198 -9.24 -29.40 0.82
N PRO A 199 -9.33 -30.31 1.81
CA PRO A 199 -9.09 -31.73 1.58
C PRO A 199 -9.96 -32.32 0.46
#